data_AF-A0A147BWH8-F1
#
_entry.id   AF-A0A147BWH8-F1
#
_cell.length_a   1.000
_cell.length_b   1.000
_cell.length_c   1.000
_cell.angle_alpha   90.00
_cell.angle_beta   90.00
_cell.angle_gamma   90.00
#
_symmetry.space_group_name_H-M   'P 1'
#
loop_
_entity.id
_entity.type
_entity.pdbx_description
1 polymer ?
#
loop_
_entity_poly.entity_id
_entity_poly.type
_entity_poly.pdbx_seq_one_letter_code
_entity_poly.pdbx_strand_id
1 'polypeptide(L)'
;ISDFPHLVKCVRNAFVSKGLQIPQGHVHVRPIREAWENDRKTVALKVMPRITQAHVAPNAFEKMRVNLAFQLFSEEVLKGLFFYKSDLQPKFRSLEPTEHFVRLMERLIFVMSSRTPAKGLRPKSKSTEYLEEFIIFLSEWEEHAAKNGGGFLSPGTALGLRVTLKSTLCLLDYLTSTLSFKYLLTANLSQDKVENVFGIVRQSFGCNDHPTPEQFLTIINNLSFYSLARPPRGGNSQPELITALLEPSDACEKKTVPITALVDRLLDDGNLADAAVAIEKHSSLLDHKDYAEKKSDSRLIYYIAGYVVRKSLKRISCPECASSLCILPVQATSDDNASLTKEFDHGGLLYPSKPLELLVTKLENTFTVFFSRNKLHAESMTCFLSFIQGYDLEVVGCPDHGREVTANVVKFYALTRLHFLAKACNKSRSSHREKQKLLKMRRCQ
;
A
#
# COMPACT_ATOMS: atom_id res chain seq x y z
N ILE A 1 -6.95 17.40 -23.40
CA ILE A 1 -6.62 17.04 -22.00
C ILE A 1 -5.25 16.37 -22.01
N SER A 2 -4.33 16.79 -21.14
CA SER A 2 -3.00 16.16 -21.00
C SER A 2 -3.08 14.94 -20.08
N ASP A 3 -2.15 14.00 -20.23
CA ASP A 3 -2.11 12.81 -19.37
C ASP A 3 -1.77 13.15 -17.90
N PHE A 4 -2.78 13.04 -17.03
CA PHE A 4 -2.67 13.43 -15.62
C PHE A 4 -1.62 12.62 -14.83
N PRO A 5 -1.52 11.29 -14.95
CA PRO A 5 -0.46 10.53 -14.29
C PRO A 5 0.95 11.01 -14.66
N HIS A 6 1.18 11.40 -15.92
CA HIS A 6 2.43 12.02 -16.35
C HIS A 6 2.68 13.38 -15.69
N LEU A 7 1.66 14.22 -15.55
CA LEU A 7 1.78 15.50 -14.85
C LEU A 7 2.17 15.31 -13.37
N VAL A 8 1.53 14.37 -12.66
CA VAL A 8 1.88 14.03 -11.27
C VAL A 8 3.34 13.57 -11.14
N LYS A 9 3.82 12.77 -12.10
CA LYS A 9 5.23 12.35 -12.16
C LYS A 9 6.17 13.56 -12.33
N CYS A 10 5.82 14.53 -13.17
CA CYS A 10 6.61 15.75 -13.35
C CYS A 10 6.64 16.60 -12.07
N VAL A 11 5.49 16.76 -11.39
CA VAL A 11 5.41 17.44 -10.08
C VAL A 11 6.30 16.75 -9.06
N ARG A 12 6.24 15.41 -8.97
CA ARG A 12 7.13 14.63 -8.10
C ARG A 12 8.60 14.88 -8.41
N ASN A 13 8.98 14.87 -9.68
CA ASN A 13 10.38 15.04 -10.07
C ASN A 13 10.91 16.42 -9.68
N ALA A 14 10.09 17.48 -9.81
CA ALA A 14 10.43 18.82 -9.33
C ALA A 14 10.56 18.85 -7.79
N PHE A 15 9.56 18.32 -7.08
CA PHE A 15 9.53 18.21 -5.61
C PHE A 15 10.73 17.48 -5.02
N VAL A 16 11.16 16.39 -5.64
CA VAL A 16 12.27 15.56 -5.14
C VAL A 16 13.65 16.16 -5.47
N SER A 17 13.78 16.83 -6.62
CA SER A 17 15.07 17.33 -7.10
C SER A 17 15.46 18.68 -6.51
N LYS A 18 14.59 19.68 -6.62
CA LYS A 18 14.89 21.07 -6.24
C LYS A 18 14.10 21.55 -5.03
N GLY A 19 13.00 20.88 -4.69
CA GLY A 19 11.99 21.45 -3.80
C GLY A 19 11.10 22.46 -4.55
N LEU A 20 10.03 22.88 -3.89
CA LEU A 20 9.01 23.77 -4.45
C LEU A 20 8.74 24.92 -3.48
N GLN A 21 8.50 26.12 -3.98
CA GLN A 21 8.17 27.30 -3.18
C GLN A 21 6.67 27.58 -3.29
N ILE A 22 5.87 27.10 -2.34
CA ILE A 22 4.42 27.36 -2.30
C ILE A 22 4.14 28.55 -1.37
N PRO A 23 2.96 29.18 -1.41
CA PRO A 23 2.63 30.31 -0.54
C PRO A 23 2.83 30.04 0.96
N GLN A 24 2.62 28.79 1.39
CA GLN A 24 2.80 28.35 2.78
C GLN A 24 4.28 28.12 3.17
N GLY A 25 5.21 28.18 2.22
CA GLY A 25 6.65 28.07 2.45
C GLY A 25 7.33 27.06 1.53
N HIS A 26 8.59 26.75 1.86
CA HIS A 26 9.39 25.82 1.08
C HIS A 26 9.05 24.35 1.36
N VAL A 27 8.81 23.60 0.30
CA VAL A 27 8.38 22.20 0.32
C VAL A 27 9.47 21.32 -0.27
N HIS A 28 9.91 20.29 0.46
CA HIS A 28 10.98 19.41 -0.01
C HIS A 28 10.75 17.98 0.47
N VAL A 29 11.21 16.99 -0.29
CA VAL A 29 11.24 15.57 0.12
C VAL A 29 12.08 15.24 1.38
N ARG A 30 12.90 16.15 1.92
CA ARG A 30 13.83 15.84 3.04
C ARG A 30 13.13 15.32 4.31
N PRO A 31 12.04 15.94 4.80
CA PRO A 31 11.33 15.41 5.97
C PRO A 31 10.77 13.99 5.74
N ILE A 32 10.28 13.71 4.52
CA ILE A 32 9.78 12.38 4.15
C ILE A 32 10.92 11.36 4.12
N ARG A 33 12.10 11.76 3.63
CA ARG A 33 13.30 10.90 3.63
C ARG A 33 13.70 10.53 5.06
N GLU A 34 13.78 11.50 5.96
CA GLU A 34 14.13 11.28 7.35
C GLU A 34 13.09 10.39 8.06
N ALA A 35 11.79 10.65 7.86
CA ALA A 35 10.73 9.79 8.38
C ALA A 35 10.88 8.34 7.87
N TRP A 36 11.22 8.17 6.59
CA TRP A 36 11.44 6.84 6.01
C TRP A 36 12.70 6.15 6.57
N GLU A 37 13.75 6.90 6.88
CA GLU A 37 14.96 6.35 7.52
C GLU A 37 14.65 5.81 8.91
N ASN A 38 13.84 6.52 9.70
CA ASN A 38 13.34 6.07 11.00
C ASN A 38 12.46 4.81 10.88
N ASP A 39 11.63 4.71 9.83
CA ASP A 39 10.70 3.60 9.58
C ASP A 39 11.35 2.33 8.98
N ARG A 40 12.59 2.42 8.48
CA ARG A 40 13.21 1.31 7.71
C ARG A 40 13.45 0.02 8.52
N LYS A 41 13.30 0.05 9.85
CA LYS A 41 13.50 -1.09 10.77
C LYS A 41 12.82 -2.37 10.25
N THR A 42 13.58 -3.45 10.10
CA THR A 42 13.14 -4.62 9.30
C THR A 42 12.18 -5.56 10.04
N VAL A 43 12.34 -5.70 11.37
CA VAL A 43 11.56 -6.67 12.16
C VAL A 43 10.27 -6.05 12.70
N ALA A 44 10.29 -4.79 13.13
CA ALA A 44 9.14 -4.09 13.68
C ALA A 44 8.08 -3.73 12.62
N LEU A 45 6.88 -3.38 13.09
CA LEU A 45 5.82 -2.81 12.27
C LEU A 45 6.27 -1.47 11.66
N LYS A 46 5.79 -1.21 10.44
CA LYS A 46 6.14 -0.03 9.67
C LYS A 46 4.93 0.86 9.47
N VAL A 47 5.15 2.16 9.62
CA VAL A 47 4.17 3.21 9.29
C VAL A 47 4.03 3.35 7.78
N MET A 48 5.15 3.26 7.04
CA MET A 48 5.25 3.49 5.60
C MET A 48 5.77 2.26 4.82
N PRO A 49 5.06 1.10 4.88
CA PRO A 49 5.56 -0.15 4.31
C PRO A 49 5.71 -0.14 2.78
N ARG A 50 5.00 0.71 2.04
CA ARG A 50 5.09 0.84 0.58
C ARG A 50 6.21 1.79 0.17
N ILE A 51 6.54 2.79 0.99
CA ILE A 51 7.62 3.73 0.70
C ILE A 51 9.00 3.04 0.72
N THR A 52 9.90 3.51 -0.15
CA THR A 52 11.27 3.00 -0.33
C THR A 52 12.21 4.13 -0.69
N GLN A 53 13.51 3.81 -0.71
CA GLN A 53 14.54 4.69 -1.28
C GLN A 53 14.17 5.21 -2.68
N ALA A 54 13.56 4.39 -3.55
CA ALA A 54 13.13 4.80 -4.89
C ALA A 54 12.08 5.92 -4.90
N HIS A 55 11.37 6.16 -3.79
CA HIS A 55 10.41 7.26 -3.67
C HIS A 55 11.11 8.58 -3.35
N VAL A 56 12.04 8.55 -2.39
CA VAL A 56 12.69 9.73 -1.81
C VAL A 56 14.02 10.11 -2.45
N ALA A 57 14.63 9.17 -3.18
CA ALA A 57 15.88 9.31 -3.92
C ALA A 57 15.87 8.43 -5.19
N PRO A 58 14.95 8.69 -6.15
CA PRO A 58 14.83 7.92 -7.39
C PRO A 58 16.04 8.08 -8.31
N ASN A 59 16.49 6.98 -8.90
CA ASN A 59 17.41 6.99 -10.04
C ASN A 59 16.71 7.41 -11.36
N ALA A 60 17.46 7.51 -12.46
CA ALA A 60 16.94 7.97 -13.75
C ALA A 60 15.75 7.13 -14.27
N PHE A 61 15.79 5.81 -14.13
CA PHE A 61 14.69 4.92 -14.53
C PHE A 61 13.50 5.01 -13.56
N GLU A 62 13.75 5.10 -12.26
CA GLU A 62 12.72 5.24 -11.24
C GLU A 62 11.98 6.60 -11.33
N LYS A 63 12.62 7.63 -11.87
CA LYS A 63 11.96 8.92 -12.19
C LYS A 63 10.82 8.77 -13.19
N MET A 64 10.88 7.75 -14.06
CA MET A 64 9.85 7.47 -15.07
C MET A 64 8.64 6.73 -14.51
N ARG A 65 8.79 6.07 -13.34
CA ARG A 65 7.76 5.24 -12.73
C ARG A 65 6.68 6.08 -12.04
N VAL A 66 5.52 6.16 -12.67
CA VAL A 66 4.36 6.93 -12.18
C VAL A 66 3.85 6.39 -10.84
N ASN A 67 3.86 5.07 -10.64
CA ASN A 67 3.39 4.46 -9.40
C ASN A 67 4.13 4.97 -8.14
N LEU A 68 5.43 5.29 -8.27
CA LEU A 68 6.21 5.86 -7.16
C LEU A 68 5.77 7.28 -6.82
N ALA A 69 5.34 8.07 -7.82
CA ALA A 69 4.84 9.42 -7.59
C ALA A 69 3.50 9.40 -6.84
N PHE A 70 2.58 8.52 -7.25
CA PHE A 70 1.29 8.35 -6.57
C PHE A 70 1.46 7.82 -5.14
N GLN A 71 2.43 6.93 -4.91
CA GLN A 71 2.73 6.45 -3.56
C GLN A 71 3.39 7.52 -2.68
N LEU A 72 4.21 8.41 -3.25
CA LEU A 72 4.81 9.52 -2.51
C LEU A 72 3.78 10.57 -2.08
N PHE A 73 2.80 10.86 -2.93
CA PHE A 73 1.68 11.76 -2.61
C PHE A 73 0.47 10.96 -2.10
N SER A 74 0.66 10.25 -0.98
CA SER A 74 -0.39 9.41 -0.40
C SER A 74 -0.54 9.64 1.10
N GLU A 75 -1.70 9.23 1.63
CA GLU A 75 -2.00 9.23 3.06
C GLU A 75 -0.96 8.46 3.88
N GLU A 76 -0.28 7.47 3.30
CA GLU A 76 0.78 6.72 3.98
C GLU A 76 1.97 7.62 4.35
N VAL A 77 2.34 8.55 3.47
CA VAL A 77 3.40 9.51 3.77
C VAL A 77 2.96 10.50 4.84
N LEU A 78 1.70 10.92 4.82
CA LEU A 78 1.12 11.77 5.87
C LEU A 78 1.15 11.07 7.24
N LYS A 79 0.81 9.78 7.28
CA LYS A 79 0.94 8.94 8.50
C LYS A 79 2.37 8.92 9.00
N GLY A 80 3.35 8.76 8.11
CA GLY A 80 4.77 8.80 8.46
C GLY A 80 5.20 10.14 9.06
N LEU A 81 4.84 11.25 8.41
CA LEU A 81 5.18 12.60 8.89
C LEU A 81 4.54 12.91 10.25
N PHE A 82 3.28 12.51 10.44
CA PHE A 82 2.58 12.65 11.71
C PHE A 82 3.23 11.79 12.81
N PHE A 83 3.51 10.53 12.49
CA PHE A 83 4.00 9.55 13.46
C PHE A 83 5.41 9.88 13.99
N TYR A 84 6.30 10.33 13.11
CA TYR A 84 7.69 10.71 13.43
C TYR A 84 7.85 12.21 13.71
N LYS A 85 6.76 12.96 13.92
CA LYS A 85 6.80 14.41 14.09
C LYS A 85 7.78 14.86 15.18
N SER A 86 7.82 14.16 16.31
CA SER A 86 8.74 14.43 17.43
C SER A 86 10.22 14.25 17.05
N ASP A 87 10.54 13.23 16.25
CA ASP A 87 11.92 12.97 15.78
C ASP A 87 12.36 13.97 14.70
N LEU A 88 11.40 14.52 13.96
CA LEU A 88 11.64 15.43 12.84
C LEU A 88 11.77 16.90 13.28
N GLN A 89 11.02 17.32 14.30
CA GLN A 89 11.01 18.71 14.79
C GLN A 89 12.40 19.29 15.11
N PRO A 90 13.35 18.55 15.72
CA PRO A 90 14.71 19.06 15.95
C PRO A 90 15.50 19.31 14.67
N LYS A 91 15.18 18.62 13.57
CA LYS A 91 15.93 18.66 12.30
C LYS A 91 15.34 19.65 11.29
N PHE A 92 14.07 19.99 11.43
CA PHE A 92 13.34 20.82 10.47
C PHE A 92 12.56 21.92 11.16
N ARG A 93 12.74 23.17 10.70
CA ARG A 93 12.06 24.35 11.27
C ARG A 93 10.54 24.29 11.15
N SER A 94 10.00 23.75 10.05
CA SER A 94 8.57 23.48 9.90
C SER A 94 8.35 22.30 8.94
N LEU A 95 7.41 21.44 9.29
CA LEU A 95 6.94 20.30 8.49
C LEU A 95 5.64 20.62 7.75
N GLU A 96 4.92 21.64 8.20
CA GLU A 96 3.57 22.00 7.76
C GLU A 96 3.48 22.28 6.25
N PRO A 97 4.44 23.00 5.61
CA PRO A 97 4.36 23.23 4.17
C PRO A 97 4.44 21.93 3.36
N THR A 98 5.27 20.98 3.81
CA THR A 98 5.42 19.68 3.12
C THR A 98 4.20 18.81 3.35
N GLU A 99 3.68 18.76 4.57
CA GLU A 99 2.45 18.03 4.88
C GLU A 99 1.26 18.57 4.10
N HIS A 100 1.08 19.89 4.08
CA HIS A 100 0.02 20.58 3.34
C HIS A 100 0.09 20.27 1.84
N PHE A 101 1.28 20.35 1.25
CA PHE A 101 1.46 20.04 -0.17
C PHE A 101 1.17 18.58 -0.50
N VAL A 102 1.58 17.64 0.36
CA VAL A 102 1.26 16.21 0.17
C VAL A 102 -0.26 15.98 0.28
N ARG A 103 -0.95 16.64 1.22
CA ARG A 103 -2.43 16.59 1.33
C ARG A 103 -3.12 17.16 0.08
N LEU A 104 -2.64 18.28 -0.45
CA LEU A 104 -3.14 18.83 -1.71
C LEU A 104 -2.97 17.82 -2.85
N MET A 105 -1.76 17.31 -3.05
CA MET A 105 -1.51 16.37 -4.15
C MET A 105 -2.27 15.05 -3.99
N GLU A 106 -2.42 14.53 -2.77
CA GLU A 106 -3.21 13.33 -2.48
C GLU A 106 -4.67 13.52 -2.88
N ARG A 107 -5.30 14.63 -2.47
CA ARG A 107 -6.70 14.93 -2.81
C ARG A 107 -6.89 15.16 -4.30
N LEU A 108 -5.94 15.85 -4.95
CA LEU A 108 -5.95 16.01 -6.40
C LEU A 108 -5.89 14.66 -7.14
N ILE A 109 -4.99 13.77 -6.72
CA ILE A 109 -4.86 12.43 -7.28
C ILE A 109 -6.15 11.63 -7.07
N PHE A 110 -6.75 11.70 -5.87
CA PHE A 110 -8.00 11.03 -5.57
C PHE A 110 -9.12 11.46 -6.53
N VAL A 111 -9.30 12.77 -6.73
CA VAL A 111 -10.34 13.32 -7.60
C VAL A 111 -10.08 12.97 -9.07
N MET A 112 -8.83 13.08 -9.52
CA MET A 112 -8.45 12.88 -10.94
C MET A 112 -8.17 11.41 -11.32
N SER A 113 -8.31 10.46 -10.38
CA SER A 113 -8.08 9.02 -10.62
C SER A 113 -9.30 8.16 -10.27
N SER A 114 -10.49 8.72 -10.38
CA SER A 114 -11.74 8.05 -10.05
C SER A 114 -12.08 6.95 -11.06
N ARG A 115 -12.27 5.72 -10.56
CA ARG A 115 -12.57 4.51 -11.35
C ARG A 115 -13.94 3.89 -11.06
N THR A 116 -14.64 4.38 -10.04
CA THR A 116 -15.92 3.80 -9.59
C THR A 116 -17.00 4.87 -9.48
N PRO A 117 -18.28 4.52 -9.72
CA PRO A 117 -19.39 5.48 -9.66
C PRO A 117 -19.53 6.19 -8.31
N ALA A 118 -19.18 5.51 -7.21
CA ALA A 118 -19.22 6.06 -5.86
C ALA A 118 -18.21 7.21 -5.67
N LYS A 119 -17.08 7.17 -6.38
CA LYS A 119 -16.04 8.19 -6.35
C LYS A 119 -16.09 9.11 -7.58
N GLY A 120 -17.08 8.95 -8.45
CA GLY A 120 -17.18 9.71 -9.69
C GLY A 120 -17.28 11.22 -9.41
N LEU A 121 -16.65 12.03 -10.25
CA LEU A 121 -16.74 13.48 -10.16
C LEU A 121 -18.17 13.91 -10.50
N ARG A 122 -18.80 14.71 -9.64
CA ARG A 122 -20.21 15.14 -9.76
C ARG A 122 -20.31 16.66 -9.75
N PRO A 123 -21.29 17.24 -10.44
CA PRO A 123 -21.48 18.69 -10.44
C PRO A 123 -21.80 19.17 -9.02
N LYS A 124 -21.30 20.36 -8.66
CA LYS A 124 -21.53 21.00 -7.34
C LYS A 124 -21.16 20.11 -6.15
N SER A 125 -20.08 19.34 -6.30
CA SER A 125 -19.55 18.49 -5.23
C SER A 125 -18.31 19.10 -4.59
N LYS A 126 -17.98 18.68 -3.36
CA LYS A 126 -16.70 19.03 -2.71
C LYS A 126 -15.46 18.68 -3.54
N SER A 127 -15.60 17.79 -4.55
CA SER A 127 -14.52 17.45 -5.48
C SER A 127 -14.39 18.46 -6.60
N THR A 128 -15.51 19.01 -7.13
CA THR A 128 -15.45 20.07 -8.15
C THR A 128 -14.96 21.38 -7.55
N GLU A 129 -15.47 21.76 -6.39
CA GLU A 129 -15.01 22.92 -5.62
C GLU A 129 -13.49 22.84 -5.38
N TYR A 130 -13.02 21.67 -4.97
CA TYR A 130 -11.59 21.44 -4.77
C TYR A 130 -10.74 21.61 -6.04
N LEU A 131 -11.23 21.19 -7.22
CA LEU A 131 -10.49 21.40 -8.47
C LEU A 131 -10.40 22.89 -8.81
N GLU A 132 -11.47 23.65 -8.58
CA GLU A 132 -11.50 25.11 -8.77
C GLU A 132 -10.52 25.81 -7.82
N GLU A 133 -10.57 25.47 -6.53
CA GLU A 133 -9.61 25.94 -5.51
C GLU A 133 -8.17 25.58 -5.88
N PHE A 134 -7.92 24.36 -6.35
CA PHE A 134 -6.57 23.94 -6.75
C PHE A 134 -6.06 24.73 -7.96
N ILE A 135 -6.92 25.08 -8.92
CA ILE A 135 -6.54 25.92 -10.06
C ILE A 135 -6.15 27.33 -9.59
N ILE A 136 -6.89 27.90 -8.62
CA ILE A 136 -6.57 29.20 -8.01
C ILE A 136 -5.22 29.11 -7.28
N PHE A 137 -5.06 28.10 -6.41
CA PHE A 137 -3.81 27.83 -5.72
C PHE A 137 -2.62 27.69 -6.68
N LEU A 138 -2.81 27.05 -7.84
CA LEU A 138 -1.75 26.92 -8.84
C LEU A 138 -1.33 28.29 -9.42
N SER A 139 -2.25 29.26 -9.53
CA SER A 139 -1.95 30.65 -9.93
C SER A 139 -1.18 31.39 -8.84
N GLU A 140 -1.64 31.31 -7.60
CA GLU A 140 -0.98 31.92 -6.45
C GLU A 140 0.43 31.36 -6.24
N TRP A 141 0.58 30.04 -6.42
CA TRP A 141 1.86 29.35 -6.35
C TRP A 141 2.82 29.86 -7.43
N GLU A 142 2.38 29.99 -8.69
CA GLU A 142 3.21 30.51 -9.78
C GLU A 142 3.71 31.93 -9.49
N GLU A 143 2.82 32.81 -9.04
CA GLU A 143 3.17 34.20 -8.70
C GLU A 143 4.13 34.28 -7.50
N HIS A 144 3.86 33.50 -6.45
CA HIS A 144 4.71 33.47 -5.25
C HIS A 144 6.12 32.96 -5.57
N ALA A 145 6.23 31.88 -6.36
CA ALA A 145 7.51 31.33 -6.77
C ALA A 145 8.28 32.30 -7.68
N ALA A 146 7.60 33.04 -8.56
CA ALA A 146 8.23 34.07 -9.38
C ALA A 146 8.86 35.20 -8.52
N LYS A 147 8.17 35.63 -7.46
CA LYS A 147 8.68 36.65 -6.52
C LYS A 147 9.89 36.16 -5.70
N ASN A 148 9.95 34.87 -5.38
CA ASN A 148 10.97 34.28 -4.49
C ASN A 148 12.13 33.59 -5.22
N GLY A 149 12.39 33.95 -6.48
CA GLY A 149 13.56 33.46 -7.23
C GLY A 149 13.41 32.04 -7.80
N GLY A 150 12.18 31.53 -7.93
CA GLY A 150 11.85 30.26 -8.56
C GLY A 150 11.24 29.22 -7.61
N GLY A 151 11.35 27.94 -7.96
CA GLY A 151 10.70 26.86 -7.21
C GLY A 151 9.27 26.53 -7.64
N PHE A 152 8.93 26.85 -8.89
CA PHE A 152 7.69 26.44 -9.54
C PHE A 152 7.87 25.23 -10.47
N LEU A 153 6.75 24.71 -10.98
CA LEU A 153 6.73 23.68 -12.01
C LEU A 153 7.28 24.20 -13.35
N SER A 154 7.69 23.29 -14.24
CA SER A 154 8.04 23.68 -15.61
C SER A 154 6.82 24.28 -16.33
N PRO A 155 7.01 25.24 -17.26
CA PRO A 155 5.90 25.88 -17.97
C PRO A 155 4.93 24.88 -18.61
N GLY A 156 5.46 23.83 -19.25
CA GLY A 156 4.63 22.78 -19.85
C GLY A 156 3.83 21.95 -18.83
N THR A 157 4.40 21.66 -17.66
CA THR A 157 3.68 20.94 -16.59
C THR A 157 2.59 21.81 -15.97
N ALA A 158 2.89 23.08 -15.70
CA ALA A 158 1.92 24.03 -15.14
C ALA A 158 0.75 24.27 -16.10
N LEU A 159 1.04 24.56 -17.38
CA LEU A 159 0.02 24.71 -18.41
C LEU A 159 -0.79 23.43 -18.57
N GLY A 160 -0.13 22.27 -18.63
CA GLY A 160 -0.77 20.97 -18.73
C GLY A 160 -1.75 20.70 -17.59
N LEU A 161 -1.38 21.03 -16.34
CA LEU A 161 -2.28 20.94 -15.19
C LEU A 161 -3.48 21.89 -15.33
N ARG A 162 -3.25 23.18 -15.60
CA ARG A 162 -4.34 24.17 -15.75
C ARG A 162 -5.35 23.74 -16.80
N VAL A 163 -4.88 23.36 -17.99
CA VAL A 163 -5.73 22.94 -19.10
C VAL A 163 -6.47 21.65 -18.73
N THR A 164 -5.78 20.64 -18.20
CA THR A 164 -6.41 19.36 -17.83
C THR A 164 -7.52 19.54 -16.78
N LEU A 165 -7.28 20.32 -15.73
CA LEU A 165 -8.28 20.53 -14.68
C LEU A 165 -9.48 21.34 -15.20
N LYS A 166 -9.23 22.46 -15.90
CA LYS A 166 -10.30 23.28 -16.51
C LYS A 166 -11.13 22.46 -17.51
N SER A 167 -10.49 21.75 -18.42
CA SER A 167 -11.17 20.89 -19.40
C SER A 167 -11.96 19.77 -18.73
N THR A 168 -11.51 19.23 -17.60
CA THR A 168 -12.25 18.20 -16.85
C THR A 168 -13.54 18.77 -16.26
N LEU A 169 -13.51 19.99 -15.72
CA LEU A 169 -14.70 20.69 -15.22
C LEU A 169 -15.68 21.03 -16.35
N CYS A 170 -15.18 21.58 -17.48
CA CYS A 170 -16.03 21.85 -18.65
C CYS A 170 -16.65 20.57 -19.22
N LEU A 171 -15.88 19.49 -19.28
CA LEU A 171 -16.39 18.19 -19.75
C LEU A 171 -17.45 17.64 -18.79
N LEU A 172 -17.25 17.75 -17.48
CA LEU A 172 -18.26 17.35 -16.51
C LEU A 172 -19.56 18.12 -16.74
N ASP A 173 -19.50 19.45 -16.87
CA ASP A 173 -20.67 20.29 -17.09
C ASP A 173 -21.40 19.90 -18.38
N TYR A 174 -20.68 19.73 -19.50
CA TYR A 174 -21.29 19.26 -20.75
C TYR A 174 -21.98 17.89 -20.60
N LEU A 175 -21.29 16.93 -19.97
CA LEU A 175 -21.83 15.58 -19.76
C LEU A 175 -23.08 15.61 -18.88
N THR A 176 -23.12 16.45 -17.85
CA THR A 176 -24.24 16.50 -16.89
C THR A 176 -25.40 17.35 -17.39
N SER A 177 -25.10 18.51 -17.96
CA SER A 177 -26.07 19.54 -18.35
C SER A 177 -26.65 19.27 -19.74
N THR A 178 -25.86 18.76 -20.69
CA THR A 178 -26.32 18.48 -22.06
C THR A 178 -26.70 17.02 -22.27
N LEU A 179 -25.88 16.08 -21.78
CA LEU A 179 -26.07 14.64 -22.03
C LEU A 179 -26.72 13.87 -20.87
N SER A 180 -27.08 14.54 -19.78
CA SER A 180 -27.75 13.95 -18.61
C SER A 180 -26.99 12.80 -17.92
N PHE A 181 -25.67 12.77 -18.03
CA PHE A 181 -24.86 11.87 -17.21
C PHE A 181 -24.84 12.31 -15.74
N LYS A 182 -24.75 11.35 -14.83
CA LYS A 182 -24.76 11.62 -13.37
C LYS A 182 -23.40 11.98 -12.78
N TYR A 183 -22.31 11.57 -13.44
CA TYR A 183 -20.93 11.72 -12.96
C TYR A 183 -19.93 11.48 -14.09
N LEU A 184 -18.67 11.86 -13.86
CA LEU A 184 -17.52 11.59 -14.72
C LEU A 184 -16.48 10.73 -13.99
N LEU A 185 -16.04 9.63 -14.63
CA LEU A 185 -14.92 8.83 -14.17
C LEU A 185 -13.61 9.40 -14.72
N THR A 186 -12.94 10.22 -13.91
CA THR A 186 -11.74 10.97 -14.31
C THR A 186 -10.57 10.09 -14.74
N ALA A 187 -10.48 8.84 -14.25
CA ALA A 187 -9.44 7.91 -14.69
C ALA A 187 -9.54 7.56 -16.19
N ASN A 188 -10.72 7.71 -16.81
CA ASN A 188 -10.92 7.46 -18.23
C ASN A 188 -10.36 8.58 -19.13
N LEU A 189 -9.90 9.70 -18.56
CA LEU A 189 -9.32 10.82 -19.29
C LEU A 189 -7.79 10.69 -19.49
N SER A 190 -7.21 9.59 -19.00
CA SER A 190 -5.77 9.29 -19.11
C SER A 190 -5.46 8.41 -20.33
N GLN A 191 -4.21 8.43 -20.77
CA GLN A 191 -3.72 7.56 -21.84
C GLN A 191 -3.30 6.17 -21.36
N ASP A 192 -3.47 5.85 -20.06
CA ASP A 192 -3.12 4.57 -19.43
C ASP A 192 -3.65 3.36 -20.23
N LYS A 193 -4.86 3.46 -20.79
CA LYS A 193 -5.45 2.37 -21.59
C LYS A 193 -4.63 2.06 -22.84
N VAL A 194 -4.08 3.07 -23.50
CA VAL A 194 -3.22 2.93 -24.67
C VAL A 194 -1.85 2.40 -24.24
N GLU A 195 -1.30 2.90 -23.13
CA GLU A 195 -0.03 2.38 -22.58
C GLU A 195 -0.13 0.89 -22.20
N ASN A 196 -1.27 0.45 -21.67
CA ASN A 196 -1.52 -0.96 -21.39
C ASN A 196 -1.52 -1.80 -22.67
N VAL A 197 -2.07 -1.30 -23.78
CA VAL A 197 -2.00 -1.97 -25.09
C VAL A 197 -0.55 -2.11 -25.54
N PHE A 198 0.27 -1.06 -25.42
CA PHE A 198 1.70 -1.16 -25.71
C PHE A 198 2.42 -2.16 -24.80
N GLY A 199 2.03 -2.25 -23.53
CA GLY A 199 2.54 -3.25 -22.59
C GLY A 199 2.23 -4.68 -23.05
N ILE A 200 0.99 -4.94 -23.48
CA ILE A 200 0.58 -6.24 -24.02
C ILE A 200 1.42 -6.58 -25.26
N VAL A 201 1.53 -5.64 -26.21
CA VAL A 201 2.27 -5.82 -27.46
C VAL A 201 3.74 -6.17 -27.20
N ARG A 202 4.41 -5.49 -26.26
CA ARG A 202 5.79 -5.81 -25.88
C ARG A 202 5.93 -7.19 -25.23
N GLN A 203 4.92 -7.64 -24.50
CA GLN A 203 4.93 -8.95 -23.83
C GLN A 203 4.59 -10.12 -24.78
N SER A 204 3.97 -9.84 -25.93
CA SER A 204 3.49 -10.89 -26.86
C SER A 204 4.60 -11.72 -27.52
N PHE A 205 5.86 -11.25 -27.53
CA PHE A 205 7.00 -11.99 -28.13
C PHE A 205 8.01 -12.51 -27.10
N GLY A 206 7.58 -12.78 -25.87
CA GLY A 206 8.43 -13.38 -24.84
C GLY A 206 9.61 -12.48 -24.46
N CYS A 207 10.82 -12.81 -24.93
CA CYS A 207 12.04 -12.06 -24.64
C CYS A 207 12.28 -10.86 -25.57
N ASN A 208 11.47 -10.67 -26.62
CA ASN A 208 11.61 -9.52 -27.52
C ASN A 208 10.74 -8.32 -27.07
N ASP A 209 11.30 -7.47 -26.22
CA ASP A 209 10.64 -6.27 -25.67
C ASP A 209 10.51 -5.09 -26.67
N HIS A 210 11.04 -5.25 -27.90
CA HIS A 210 11.08 -4.22 -28.95
C HIS A 210 10.60 -4.79 -30.29
N PRO A 211 9.27 -4.95 -30.48
CA PRO A 211 8.74 -5.51 -31.72
C PRO A 211 9.01 -4.58 -32.92
N THR A 212 9.27 -5.18 -34.09
CA THR A 212 9.34 -4.43 -35.36
C THR A 212 7.96 -3.89 -35.76
N PRO A 213 7.86 -2.91 -36.67
CA PRO A 213 6.57 -2.41 -37.14
C PRO A 213 5.66 -3.53 -37.69
N GLU A 214 6.21 -4.50 -38.41
CA GLU A 214 5.47 -5.66 -38.93
C GLU A 214 4.93 -6.56 -37.79
N GLN A 215 5.77 -6.82 -36.79
CA GLN A 215 5.39 -7.57 -35.59
C GLN A 215 4.30 -6.85 -34.80
N PHE A 216 4.41 -5.53 -34.67
CA PHE A 216 3.38 -4.70 -34.03
C PHE A 216 2.04 -4.83 -34.76
N LEU A 217 2.01 -4.67 -36.08
CA LEU A 217 0.79 -4.80 -36.88
C LEU A 217 0.17 -6.19 -36.75
N THR A 218 1.00 -7.23 -36.81
CA THR A 218 0.55 -8.61 -36.63
C THR A 218 -0.11 -8.82 -35.27
N ILE A 219 0.49 -8.32 -34.19
CA ILE A 219 -0.10 -8.43 -32.85
C ILE A 219 -1.41 -7.66 -32.75
N ILE A 220 -1.45 -6.42 -33.24
CA ILE A 220 -2.67 -5.60 -33.17
C ILE A 220 -3.82 -6.25 -33.94
N ASN A 221 -3.53 -6.81 -35.12
CA ASN A 221 -4.52 -7.58 -35.88
C ASN A 221 -4.96 -8.82 -35.09
N ASN A 222 -4.05 -9.58 -34.50
CA ASN A 222 -4.41 -10.73 -33.68
C ASN A 222 -5.26 -10.33 -32.46
N LEU A 223 -4.92 -9.24 -31.77
CA LEU A 223 -5.67 -8.73 -30.62
C LEU A 223 -7.08 -8.24 -30.99
N SER A 224 -7.25 -7.67 -32.18
CA SER A 224 -8.57 -7.22 -32.66
C SER A 224 -9.49 -8.40 -32.93
N PHE A 225 -8.98 -9.50 -33.52
CA PHE A 225 -9.73 -10.75 -33.67
C PHE A 225 -9.94 -11.47 -32.34
N TYR A 226 -8.94 -11.47 -31.46
CA TYR A 226 -9.00 -12.16 -30.18
C TYR A 226 -10.11 -11.65 -29.26
N SER A 227 -10.33 -10.33 -29.27
CA SER A 227 -11.38 -9.70 -28.46
C SER A 227 -12.79 -10.07 -28.93
N LEU A 228 -12.97 -10.37 -30.22
CA LEU A 228 -14.22 -10.81 -30.84
C LEU A 228 -14.44 -12.32 -30.70
N ALA A 229 -13.36 -13.11 -30.74
CA ALA A 229 -13.42 -14.56 -30.69
C ALA A 229 -13.67 -15.12 -29.28
N ARG A 230 -13.30 -14.39 -28.22
CA ARG A 230 -13.57 -14.82 -26.84
C ARG A 230 -15.07 -14.72 -26.51
N PRO A 231 -15.74 -15.83 -26.14
CA PRO A 231 -17.12 -15.74 -25.67
C PRO A 231 -17.19 -14.90 -24.38
N PRO A 232 -18.29 -14.16 -24.15
CA PRO A 232 -18.48 -13.39 -22.93
C PRO A 232 -18.40 -14.32 -21.70
N ARG A 233 -17.88 -13.80 -20.57
CA ARG A 233 -17.86 -14.54 -19.30
C ARG A 233 -19.29 -14.91 -18.91
N GLY A 234 -19.65 -16.19 -19.08
CA GLY A 234 -20.99 -16.74 -18.84
C GLY A 234 -21.80 -17.12 -20.09
N GLY A 235 -21.24 -17.04 -21.29
CA GLY A 235 -21.88 -17.58 -22.50
C GLY A 235 -21.85 -19.11 -22.55
N ASN A 236 -22.82 -19.71 -23.25
CA ASN A 236 -22.96 -21.17 -23.40
C ASN A 236 -21.92 -21.82 -24.34
N SER A 237 -20.93 -21.05 -24.81
CA SER A 237 -19.87 -21.53 -25.71
C SER A 237 -18.63 -21.90 -24.88
N GLN A 238 -18.19 -23.15 -24.96
CA GLN A 238 -17.00 -23.61 -24.25
C GLN A 238 -15.74 -22.84 -24.71
N PRO A 239 -14.95 -22.25 -23.80
CA PRO A 239 -13.72 -21.51 -24.15
C PRO A 239 -12.64 -22.39 -24.80
N GLU A 240 -12.80 -23.71 -24.68
CA GLU A 240 -11.79 -24.73 -24.97
C GLU A 240 -11.26 -24.72 -26.41
N LEU A 241 -12.08 -24.34 -27.41
CA LEU A 241 -11.65 -24.34 -28.81
C LEU A 241 -10.55 -23.29 -29.09
N ILE A 242 -10.55 -22.16 -28.37
CA ILE A 242 -9.58 -21.08 -28.54
C ILE A 242 -8.40 -21.28 -27.58
N THR A 243 -8.64 -21.84 -26.40
CA THR A 243 -7.57 -22.18 -25.44
C THR A 243 -6.66 -23.28 -26.00
N ALA A 244 -7.21 -24.28 -26.68
CA ALA A 244 -6.46 -25.36 -27.34
C ALA A 244 -5.58 -24.87 -28.50
N LEU A 245 -5.90 -23.73 -29.12
CA LEU A 245 -5.09 -23.12 -30.19
C LEU A 245 -3.93 -22.26 -29.66
N LEU A 246 -3.90 -21.97 -28.36
CA LEU A 246 -2.99 -20.96 -27.77
C LEU A 246 -2.08 -21.49 -26.66
N GLU A 247 -2.32 -22.69 -26.15
CA GLU A 247 -1.45 -23.32 -25.16
C GLU A 247 -0.36 -24.17 -25.84
N PRO A 248 0.94 -23.95 -25.55
CA PRO A 248 1.94 -24.99 -25.76
C PRO A 248 1.59 -26.16 -24.85
N SER A 249 1.61 -27.38 -25.39
CA SER A 249 1.07 -28.62 -24.82
C SER A 249 1.65 -29.09 -23.48
N ASP A 250 2.55 -28.34 -22.85
CA ASP A 250 3.31 -28.78 -21.68
C ASP A 250 3.44 -27.69 -20.61
N ALA A 251 2.45 -27.58 -19.73
CA ALA A 251 2.62 -26.92 -18.44
C ALA A 251 1.89 -27.70 -17.33
N CYS A 252 2.61 -28.64 -16.72
CA CYS A 252 2.15 -29.38 -15.55
C CYS A 252 2.00 -28.43 -14.35
N GLU A 253 0.77 -28.08 -13.97
CA GLU A 253 0.50 -27.35 -12.73
C GLU A 253 0.69 -28.27 -11.51
N LYS A 254 1.81 -28.11 -10.80
CA LYS A 254 1.97 -28.69 -9.46
C LYS A 254 1.11 -27.92 -8.47
N LYS A 255 -0.03 -28.51 -8.07
CA LYS A 255 -0.88 -28.01 -6.97
C LYS A 255 -0.14 -28.11 -5.64
N THR A 256 0.43 -27.00 -5.17
CA THR A 256 0.93 -26.90 -3.80
C THR A 256 -0.23 -26.78 -2.82
N VAL A 257 -0.26 -27.63 -1.78
CA VAL A 257 -1.28 -27.59 -0.72
C VAL A 257 -1.26 -26.21 -0.01
N PRO A 258 -2.42 -25.58 0.23
CA PRO A 258 -2.47 -24.25 0.86
C PRO A 258 -1.93 -24.30 2.30
N ILE A 259 -1.01 -23.40 2.63
CA ILE A 259 -0.46 -23.20 3.99
C ILE A 259 -1.58 -23.03 5.04
N THR A 260 -2.74 -22.51 4.64
CA THR A 260 -3.93 -22.39 5.51
C THR A 260 -4.37 -23.73 6.10
N ALA A 261 -4.37 -24.82 5.31
CA ALA A 261 -4.79 -26.16 5.77
C ALA A 261 -3.79 -26.84 6.71
N LEU A 262 -2.53 -26.40 6.74
CA LEU A 262 -1.53 -26.86 7.71
C LEU A 262 -1.73 -26.16 9.06
N VAL A 263 -2.12 -24.89 9.04
CA VAL A 263 -2.34 -24.09 10.27
C VAL A 263 -3.64 -24.47 10.96
N ASP A 264 -4.69 -24.87 10.21
CA ASP A 264 -5.92 -25.41 10.80
C ASP A 264 -5.67 -26.68 11.62
N ARG A 265 -4.93 -27.65 11.07
CA ARG A 265 -4.59 -28.91 11.77
C ARG A 265 -3.84 -28.71 13.09
N LEU A 266 -2.92 -27.74 13.14
CA LEU A 266 -2.12 -27.46 14.35
C LEU A 266 -2.90 -26.75 15.46
N LEU A 267 -4.03 -26.12 15.13
CA LEU A 267 -4.90 -25.46 16.11
C LEU A 267 -6.02 -26.39 16.58
N ASP A 268 -6.46 -27.31 15.72
CA ASP A 268 -7.49 -28.31 16.04
C ASP A 268 -6.95 -29.47 16.90
N ASP A 269 -5.66 -29.83 16.76
CA ASP A 269 -5.13 -31.06 17.38
C ASP A 269 -4.92 -31.00 18.90
N GLY A 270 -5.01 -29.84 19.56
CA GLY A 270 -5.23 -29.73 21.02
C GLY A 270 -4.42 -30.64 21.98
N ASN A 271 -3.29 -31.22 21.57
CA ASN A 271 -2.64 -32.31 22.32
C ASN A 271 -1.33 -31.83 22.95
N LEU A 272 -1.37 -31.65 24.27
CA LEU A 272 -0.35 -31.02 25.11
C LEU A 272 0.96 -31.83 25.29
N ALA A 273 1.06 -33.07 24.83
CA ALA A 273 2.18 -33.95 25.19
C ALA A 273 3.33 -34.01 24.16
N ASP A 274 3.07 -33.83 22.86
CA ASP A 274 4.08 -34.07 21.82
C ASP A 274 4.90 -32.83 21.43
N ALA A 275 4.46 -31.63 21.83
CA ALA A 275 5.20 -30.39 21.59
C ALA A 275 6.49 -30.28 22.43
N ALA A 276 6.54 -30.94 23.60
CA ALA A 276 7.71 -30.95 24.47
C ALA A 276 8.92 -31.65 23.83
N VAL A 277 8.69 -32.67 23.01
CA VAL A 277 9.74 -33.45 22.33
C VAL A 277 10.36 -32.68 21.15
N ALA A 278 9.62 -31.77 20.52
CA ALA A 278 10.16 -30.88 19.48
C ALA A 278 11.05 -29.76 20.04
N ILE A 279 10.85 -29.37 21.31
CA ILE A 279 11.60 -28.31 21.99
C ILE A 279 13.03 -28.75 22.31
N GLU A 280 13.25 -30.00 22.71
CA GLU A 280 14.60 -30.52 22.97
C GLU A 280 15.47 -30.55 21.70
N LYS A 281 14.88 -30.85 20.54
CA LYS A 281 15.61 -30.97 19.27
C LYS A 281 16.03 -29.63 18.64
N HIS A 282 15.55 -28.50 19.15
CA HIS A 282 15.86 -27.15 18.63
C HIS A 282 16.59 -26.24 19.63
N SER A 283 16.94 -26.78 20.80
CA SER A 283 17.72 -26.09 21.84
C SER A 283 19.19 -25.81 21.45
N SER A 284 19.70 -26.44 20.39
CA SER A 284 21.11 -26.39 19.99
C SER A 284 21.49 -25.30 18.98
N LEU A 285 20.63 -24.30 18.73
CA LEU A 285 20.91 -23.19 17.78
C LEU A 285 20.89 -21.78 18.41
N LEU A 286 21.04 -21.68 19.72
CA LEU A 286 21.17 -20.39 20.42
C LEU A 286 22.63 -19.91 20.38
N ASP A 287 23.02 -19.30 19.26
CA ASP A 287 24.26 -18.53 19.21
C ASP A 287 24.00 -17.15 19.84
N HIS A 288 24.40 -17.01 21.10
CA HIS A 288 24.23 -15.78 21.88
C HIS A 288 25.04 -14.64 21.25
N LYS A 289 24.34 -13.73 20.57
CA LYS A 289 24.82 -12.37 20.32
C LYS A 289 23.79 -11.38 20.85
N ASP A 290 24.27 -10.38 21.58
CA ASP A 290 23.51 -9.26 22.09
C ASP A 290 22.84 -8.49 20.94
N TYR A 291 21.64 -8.92 20.57
CA TYR A 291 20.82 -8.25 19.57
C TYR A 291 19.80 -7.38 20.31
N ALA A 292 19.93 -6.06 20.15
CA ALA A 292 18.96 -5.10 20.65
C ALA A 292 17.53 -5.51 20.24
N GLU A 293 16.66 -5.74 21.22
CA GLU A 293 15.27 -6.14 21.01
C GLU A 293 14.53 -5.05 20.21
N LYS A 294 14.15 -5.37 18.97
CA LYS A 294 13.39 -4.44 18.12
C LYS A 294 11.91 -4.56 18.43
N LYS A 295 11.42 -3.72 19.34
CA LYS A 295 9.99 -3.63 19.66
C LYS A 295 9.25 -2.73 18.67
N SER A 296 8.00 -3.09 18.39
CA SER A 296 7.08 -2.26 17.62
C SER A 296 6.47 -1.18 18.51
N ASP A 297 6.16 -0.03 17.93
CA ASP A 297 5.53 1.09 18.63
C ASP A 297 4.07 0.74 18.98
N SER A 298 3.64 1.08 20.20
CA SER A 298 2.31 0.76 20.72
C SER A 298 1.18 1.35 19.89
N ARG A 299 1.37 2.53 19.29
CA ARG A 299 0.37 3.18 18.41
C ARG A 299 0.14 2.36 17.14
N LEU A 300 1.18 1.72 16.60
CA LEU A 300 1.06 0.84 15.43
C LEU A 300 0.42 -0.49 15.79
N ILE A 301 0.73 -1.03 16.96
CA ILE A 301 0.10 -2.24 17.48
C ILE A 301 -1.41 -2.00 17.64
N TYR A 302 -1.80 -0.87 18.22
CA TYR A 302 -3.20 -0.45 18.37
C TYR A 302 -3.90 -0.33 17.01
N TYR A 303 -3.26 0.31 16.02
CA TYR A 303 -3.79 0.43 14.66
C TYR A 303 -4.04 -0.93 14.00
N ILE A 304 -3.11 -1.89 14.16
CA ILE A 304 -3.29 -3.25 13.64
C ILE A 304 -4.34 -4.04 14.42
N ALA A 305 -4.45 -3.84 15.73
CA ALA A 305 -5.50 -4.45 16.54
C ALA A 305 -6.90 -4.05 16.01
N GLY A 306 -7.10 -2.80 15.59
CA GLY A 306 -8.33 -2.39 14.88
C GLY A 306 -8.59 -3.15 13.57
N TYR A 307 -7.54 -3.49 12.82
CA TYR A 307 -7.65 -4.35 11.63
C TYR A 307 -7.97 -5.81 11.98
N VAL A 308 -7.42 -6.32 13.09
CA VAL A 308 -7.76 -7.64 13.64
C VAL A 308 -9.25 -7.69 13.99
N VAL A 309 -9.77 -6.69 14.73
CA VAL A 309 -11.21 -6.56 15.01
C VAL A 309 -12.03 -6.67 13.73
N ARG A 310 -11.70 -5.87 12.71
CA ARG A 310 -12.45 -5.84 11.44
C ARG A 310 -12.52 -7.20 10.77
N LYS A 311 -11.49 -8.03 10.92
CA LYS A 311 -11.42 -9.36 10.32
C LYS A 311 -12.10 -10.41 11.17
N SER A 312 -11.99 -10.31 12.49
CA SER A 312 -12.71 -11.16 13.44
C SER A 312 -14.23 -10.98 13.33
N LEU A 313 -14.72 -9.73 13.25
CA LEU A 313 -16.15 -9.42 13.09
C LEU A 313 -16.76 -9.93 11.78
N LYS A 314 -15.96 -10.24 10.76
CA LYS A 314 -16.45 -10.85 9.51
C LYS A 314 -16.66 -12.36 9.63
N ARG A 315 -16.07 -12.99 10.64
CA ARG A 315 -16.13 -14.44 10.89
C ARG A 315 -17.06 -14.78 12.04
N ILE A 316 -17.16 -13.90 13.02
CA ILE A 316 -17.94 -14.11 14.23
C ILE A 316 -19.31 -13.44 14.08
N SER A 317 -20.37 -14.22 14.23
CA SER A 317 -21.76 -13.73 14.20
C SER A 317 -22.30 -13.35 15.59
N CYS A 318 -21.57 -13.68 16.67
CA CYS A 318 -21.99 -13.43 18.05
C CYS A 318 -21.88 -11.93 18.41
N PRO A 319 -22.99 -11.26 18.84
CA PRO A 319 -22.99 -9.84 19.19
C PRO A 319 -22.22 -9.54 20.48
N GLU A 320 -22.21 -10.45 21.46
CA GLU A 320 -21.44 -10.26 22.70
C GLU A 320 -19.93 -10.28 22.45
N CYS A 321 -19.46 -11.18 21.57
CA CYS A 321 -18.08 -11.18 21.13
C CYS A 321 -17.73 -9.90 20.38
N ALA A 322 -18.64 -9.39 19.54
CA ALA A 322 -18.41 -8.14 18.84
C ALA A 322 -18.20 -6.98 19.83
N SER A 323 -19.08 -6.84 20.82
CA SER A 323 -18.99 -5.84 21.88
C SER A 323 -17.75 -6.02 22.78
N SER A 324 -17.32 -7.26 23.01
CA SER A 324 -16.11 -7.57 23.78
C SER A 324 -14.82 -7.18 23.04
N LEU A 325 -14.81 -7.22 21.71
CA LEU A 325 -13.62 -6.96 20.89
C LEU A 325 -13.44 -5.49 20.49
N CYS A 326 -14.51 -4.70 20.44
CA CYS A 326 -14.45 -3.32 19.95
C CYS A 326 -15.09 -2.31 20.90
N ILE A 327 -14.55 -1.09 20.91
CA ILE A 327 -15.07 0.05 21.66
C ILE A 327 -15.51 1.17 20.71
N LEU A 328 -16.33 2.09 21.22
CA LEU A 328 -16.71 3.27 20.47
C LEU A 328 -15.55 4.27 20.38
N PRO A 329 -15.45 5.08 19.31
CA PRO A 329 -14.38 6.06 19.14
C PRO A 329 -14.27 7.05 20.32
N VAL A 330 -15.41 7.41 20.93
CA VAL A 330 -15.48 8.29 22.11
C VAL A 330 -14.77 7.66 23.30
N GLN A 331 -14.89 6.35 23.50
CA GLN A 331 -14.22 5.63 24.59
C GLN A 331 -12.72 5.47 24.34
N ALA A 332 -12.30 5.43 23.08
CA ALA A 332 -10.89 5.38 22.71
C ALA A 332 -10.18 6.73 22.94
N THR A 333 -10.89 7.84 23.16
CA THR A 333 -10.30 9.20 23.31
C THR A 333 -9.28 9.30 24.44
N SER A 334 -9.48 8.55 25.53
CA SER A 334 -8.58 8.48 26.69
C SER A 334 -7.31 7.67 26.45
N ASP A 335 -7.22 6.91 25.36
CA ASP A 335 -6.03 6.10 25.05
C ASP A 335 -5.04 6.87 24.16
N ASP A 336 -3.82 7.07 24.66
CA ASP A 336 -2.71 7.69 23.93
C ASP A 336 -2.28 6.84 22.72
N ASN A 337 -2.42 5.51 22.80
CA ASN A 337 -2.09 4.59 21.70
C ASN A 337 -3.04 4.77 20.51
N ALA A 338 -4.24 5.29 20.74
CA ALA A 338 -5.23 5.53 19.69
C ALA A 338 -4.95 6.82 18.88
N SER A 339 -3.96 7.64 19.24
CA SER A 339 -3.62 8.91 18.55
C SER A 339 -3.50 8.78 17.04
N LEU A 340 -2.75 7.79 16.54
CA LEU A 340 -2.58 7.54 15.10
C LEU A 340 -3.89 7.11 14.43
N THR A 341 -4.67 6.24 15.08
CA THR A 341 -5.94 5.76 14.53
C THR A 341 -6.94 6.91 14.41
N LYS A 342 -7.05 7.74 15.45
CA LYS A 342 -7.96 8.90 15.50
C LYS A 342 -7.68 9.91 14.38
N GLU A 343 -6.41 10.27 14.20
CA GLU A 343 -6.00 11.29 13.21
C GLU A 343 -6.35 10.88 11.77
N PHE A 344 -6.34 9.58 11.47
CA PHE A 344 -6.57 9.06 10.12
C PHE A 344 -7.89 8.29 9.96
N ASP A 345 -8.78 8.40 10.95
CA ASP A 345 -10.12 7.81 10.87
C ASP A 345 -11.07 8.74 10.12
N HIS A 346 -11.49 8.29 8.95
CA HIS A 346 -12.48 8.98 8.13
C HIS A 346 -13.90 8.41 8.36
N GLY A 347 -14.16 7.85 9.55
CA GLY A 347 -15.45 7.29 9.96
C GLY A 347 -15.61 5.79 9.67
N GLY A 348 -14.50 5.06 9.49
CA GLY A 348 -14.54 3.66 9.06
C GLY A 348 -13.47 2.78 9.68
N LEU A 349 -12.62 3.30 10.54
CA LEU A 349 -11.69 2.50 11.35
C LEU A 349 -12.40 1.97 12.60
N LEU A 350 -11.90 0.85 13.13
CA LEU A 350 -12.43 0.22 14.33
C LEU A 350 -11.41 0.31 15.45
N TYR A 351 -11.89 0.50 16.67
CA TYR A 351 -11.08 0.68 17.87
C TYR A 351 -11.15 -0.61 18.71
N PRO A 352 -10.01 -1.26 19.00
CA PRO A 352 -9.97 -2.46 19.82
C PRO A 352 -10.33 -2.15 21.28
N SER A 353 -10.94 -3.12 21.96
CA SER A 353 -11.07 -3.10 23.42
C SER A 353 -9.72 -3.33 24.10
N LYS A 354 -9.62 -2.97 25.39
CA LYS A 354 -8.37 -3.10 26.15
C LYS A 354 -7.85 -4.55 26.23
N PRO A 355 -8.67 -5.59 26.48
CA PRO A 355 -8.21 -6.98 26.45
C PRO A 355 -7.62 -7.38 25.09
N LEU A 356 -8.25 -6.96 24.00
CA LEU A 356 -7.75 -7.28 22.66
C LEU A 356 -6.45 -6.53 22.34
N GLU A 357 -6.33 -5.27 22.74
CA GLU A 357 -5.09 -4.50 22.61
C GLU A 357 -3.93 -5.19 23.34
N LEU A 358 -4.15 -5.65 24.58
CA LEU A 358 -3.15 -6.36 25.38
C LEU A 358 -2.75 -7.69 24.72
N LEU A 359 -3.72 -8.47 24.25
CA LEU A 359 -3.47 -9.72 23.51
C LEU A 359 -2.61 -9.46 22.26
N VAL A 360 -2.98 -8.50 21.42
CA VAL A 360 -2.23 -8.18 20.19
C VAL A 360 -0.84 -7.62 20.51
N THR A 361 -0.70 -6.86 21.60
CA THR A 361 0.59 -6.36 22.08
C THR A 361 1.51 -7.51 22.51
N LYS A 362 0.99 -8.47 23.29
CA LYS A 362 1.73 -9.69 23.66
C LYS A 362 2.16 -10.44 22.41
N LEU A 363 1.25 -10.66 21.46
CA LEU A 363 1.57 -11.35 20.20
C LEU A 363 2.66 -10.64 19.38
N GLU A 364 2.63 -9.30 19.26
CA GLU A 364 3.67 -8.56 18.53
C GLU A 364 5.03 -8.62 19.24
N ASN A 365 5.04 -8.49 20.56
CA ASN A 365 6.27 -8.58 21.35
C ASN A 365 6.89 -9.98 21.21
N THR A 366 6.08 -11.02 21.32
CA THR A 366 6.53 -12.41 21.10
C THR A 366 7.02 -12.61 19.67
N PHE A 367 6.30 -12.09 18.66
CA PHE A 367 6.69 -12.16 17.25
C PHE A 367 8.03 -11.48 17.00
N THR A 368 8.21 -10.25 17.50
CA THR A 368 9.44 -9.48 17.30
C THR A 368 10.63 -10.11 18.02
N VAL A 369 10.46 -10.67 19.22
CA VAL A 369 11.50 -11.45 19.92
C VAL A 369 11.88 -12.69 19.12
N PHE A 370 10.89 -13.49 18.69
CA PHE A 370 11.12 -14.72 17.95
C PHE A 370 11.88 -14.48 16.64
N PHE A 371 11.43 -13.52 15.80
CA PHE A 371 12.05 -13.23 14.51
C PHE A 371 13.26 -12.30 14.59
N SER A 372 13.60 -11.76 15.77
CA SER A 372 14.91 -11.16 16.02
C SER A 372 15.99 -12.22 16.23
N ARG A 373 15.62 -13.37 16.78
CA ARG A 373 16.52 -14.51 17.05
C ARG A 373 16.57 -15.51 15.89
N ASN A 374 15.46 -15.68 15.16
CA ASN A 374 15.31 -16.69 14.12
C ASN A 374 15.25 -16.09 12.71
N LYS A 375 15.88 -16.76 11.74
CA LYS A 375 15.74 -16.43 10.32
C LYS A 375 14.44 -17.01 9.75
N LEU A 376 13.85 -16.31 8.78
CA LEU A 376 12.66 -16.77 8.06
C LEU A 376 12.98 -18.00 7.18
N HIS A 377 12.20 -19.07 7.35
CA HIS A 377 12.28 -20.36 6.65
C HIS A 377 10.88 -20.98 6.48
N ALA A 378 10.78 -22.15 5.84
CA ALA A 378 9.50 -22.76 5.46
C ALA A 378 8.59 -23.10 6.67
N GLU A 379 9.20 -23.53 7.78
CA GLU A 379 8.51 -23.93 9.01
C GLU A 379 8.39 -22.79 10.04
N SER A 380 8.74 -21.55 9.67
CA SER A 380 8.72 -20.43 10.63
C SER A 380 7.35 -20.17 11.26
N MET A 381 6.25 -20.52 10.57
CA MET A 381 4.91 -20.39 11.15
C MET A 381 4.67 -21.42 12.26
N THR A 382 5.04 -22.67 12.03
CA THR A 382 4.81 -23.75 12.99
C THR A 382 5.69 -23.57 14.22
N CYS A 383 6.96 -23.22 14.02
CA CYS A 383 7.87 -22.88 15.11
C CYS A 383 7.41 -21.66 15.93
N PHE A 384 6.79 -20.67 15.28
CA PHE A 384 6.28 -19.50 15.99
C PHE A 384 5.03 -19.82 16.81
N LEU A 385 4.11 -20.63 16.27
CA LEU A 385 2.91 -21.05 16.99
C LEU A 385 3.25 -21.94 18.20
N SER A 386 4.21 -22.87 18.06
CA SER A 386 4.68 -23.67 19.21
C SER A 386 5.39 -22.81 20.25
N PHE A 387 6.13 -21.77 19.81
CA PHE A 387 6.73 -20.80 20.73
C PHE A 387 5.69 -19.98 21.50
N ILE A 388 4.57 -19.61 20.88
CA ILE A 388 3.47 -18.91 21.55
C ILE A 388 2.77 -19.79 22.58
N GLN A 389 2.64 -21.10 22.35
CA GLN A 389 1.96 -22.00 23.28
C GLN A 389 2.59 -22.02 24.68
N GLY A 390 3.87 -21.64 24.82
CA GLY A 390 4.53 -21.48 26.12
C GLY A 390 4.20 -20.19 26.87
N TYR A 391 3.38 -19.29 26.30
CA TYR A 391 2.99 -18.01 26.91
C TYR A 391 1.51 -18.00 27.30
N ASP A 392 1.22 -17.44 28.48
CA ASP A 392 -0.16 -17.22 28.92
C ASP A 392 -0.80 -16.06 28.14
N LEU A 393 -1.81 -16.38 27.35
CA LEU A 393 -2.55 -15.43 26.51
C LEU A 393 -3.88 -15.07 27.16
N GLU A 394 -4.18 -13.77 27.18
CA GLU A 394 -5.48 -13.28 27.63
C GLU A 394 -6.59 -13.75 26.70
N VAL A 395 -7.63 -14.37 27.28
CA VAL A 395 -8.80 -14.82 26.55
C VAL A 395 -9.68 -13.63 26.20
N VAL A 396 -10.03 -13.50 24.93
CA VAL A 396 -10.92 -12.46 24.40
C VAL A 396 -12.20 -13.07 23.82
N GLY A 397 -13.34 -12.41 23.99
CA GLY A 397 -14.66 -12.88 23.56
C GLY A 397 -15.65 -12.97 24.71
N CYS A 398 -16.80 -13.58 24.47
CA CYS A 398 -17.76 -13.92 25.52
C CYS A 398 -17.39 -15.26 26.21
N PRO A 399 -17.99 -15.61 27.36
CA PRO A 399 -17.69 -16.85 28.08
C PRO A 399 -17.80 -18.11 27.20
N ASP A 400 -18.76 -18.14 26.29
CA ASP A 400 -19.03 -19.32 25.43
C ASP A 400 -18.02 -19.47 24.29
N HIS A 401 -17.61 -18.35 23.66
CA HIS A 401 -16.77 -18.37 22.46
C HIS A 401 -15.32 -17.91 22.70
N GLY A 402 -14.95 -17.59 23.94
CA GLY A 402 -13.67 -16.94 24.26
C GLY A 402 -12.44 -17.68 23.71
N ARG A 403 -12.41 -19.01 23.84
CA ARG A 403 -11.30 -19.83 23.30
C ARG A 403 -11.23 -19.80 21.78
N GLU A 404 -12.38 -19.96 21.11
CA GLU A 404 -12.46 -19.97 19.65
C GLU A 404 -12.08 -18.61 19.06
N VAL A 405 -12.60 -17.52 19.63
CA VAL A 405 -12.28 -16.16 19.20
C VAL A 405 -10.79 -15.87 19.39
N THR A 406 -10.23 -16.25 20.54
CA THR A 406 -8.81 -16.05 20.83
C THR A 406 -7.93 -16.82 19.85
N ALA A 407 -8.22 -18.10 19.59
CA ALA A 407 -7.48 -18.92 18.62
C ALA A 407 -7.54 -18.30 17.21
N ASN A 408 -8.72 -17.83 16.79
CA ASN A 408 -8.91 -17.14 15.52
C ASN A 408 -8.09 -15.86 15.41
N VAL A 409 -8.04 -15.05 16.47
CA VAL A 409 -7.23 -13.83 16.56
C VAL A 409 -5.74 -14.15 16.44
N VAL A 410 -5.25 -15.11 17.23
CA VAL A 410 -3.84 -15.55 17.21
C VAL A 410 -3.44 -16.02 15.81
N LYS A 411 -4.24 -16.92 15.23
CA LYS A 411 -4.02 -17.44 13.86
C LYS A 411 -3.96 -16.31 12.83
N PHE A 412 -4.96 -15.44 12.84
CA PHE A 412 -5.06 -14.35 11.89
C PHE A 412 -3.89 -13.37 12.02
N TYR A 413 -3.54 -13.02 13.26
CA TYR A 413 -2.43 -12.13 13.55
C TYR A 413 -1.09 -12.71 13.09
N ALA A 414 -0.78 -13.94 13.49
CA ALA A 414 0.46 -14.63 13.12
C ALA A 414 0.63 -14.72 11.59
N LEU A 415 -0.41 -15.13 10.86
CA LEU A 415 -0.41 -15.18 9.39
C LEU A 415 -0.18 -13.82 8.75
N THR A 416 -0.91 -12.81 9.21
CA THR A 416 -0.79 -11.45 8.70
C THR A 416 0.61 -10.90 8.93
N ARG A 417 1.15 -11.13 10.14
CA ARG A 417 2.44 -10.61 10.54
C ARG A 417 3.61 -11.30 9.85
N LEU A 418 3.53 -12.61 9.66
CA LEU A 418 4.49 -13.37 8.86
C LEU A 418 4.48 -12.92 7.40
N HIS A 419 3.31 -12.66 6.83
CA HIS A 419 3.19 -12.11 5.48
C HIS A 419 3.87 -10.74 5.36
N PHE A 420 3.70 -9.85 6.34
CA PHE A 420 4.37 -8.55 6.37
C PHE A 420 5.89 -8.69 6.45
N LEU A 421 6.39 -9.58 7.31
CA LEU A 421 7.82 -9.86 7.43
C LEU A 421 8.38 -10.43 6.12
N ALA A 422 7.73 -11.44 5.54
CA ALA A 422 8.15 -12.06 4.29
C ALA A 422 8.17 -11.04 3.14
N LYS A 423 7.15 -10.18 3.04
CA LYS A 423 7.10 -9.10 2.05
C LYS A 423 8.24 -8.10 2.25
N ALA A 424 8.55 -7.72 3.49
CA ALA A 424 9.67 -6.83 3.80
C ALA A 424 11.03 -7.45 3.42
N CYS A 425 11.24 -8.74 3.74
CA CYS A 425 12.44 -9.48 3.35
C CYS A 425 12.59 -9.58 1.83
N ASN A 426 11.50 -9.88 1.11
CA ASN A 426 11.50 -9.97 -0.35
C ASN A 426 11.80 -8.63 -1.02
N LYS A 427 11.27 -7.53 -0.49
CA LYS A 427 11.56 -6.16 -0.97
C LYS A 427 13.04 -5.79 -0.80
N SER A 428 13.65 -6.21 0.31
CA SER A 428 15.09 -6.03 0.56
C SER A 428 15.93 -6.83 -0.44
N ARG A 429 15.57 -8.11 -0.66
CA ARG A 429 16.23 -8.99 -1.63
C ARG A 429 16.10 -8.49 -3.07
N SER A 430 14.92 -8.02 -3.47
CA SER A 430 14.69 -7.49 -4.83
C SER A 430 15.51 -6.23 -5.08
N SER A 431 15.55 -5.31 -4.11
CA SER A 431 16.39 -4.10 -4.19
C SER A 431 17.87 -4.46 -4.32
N HIS A 432 18.34 -5.49 -3.61
CA HIS A 432 19.72 -5.96 -3.74
C HIS A 432 20.02 -6.55 -5.12
N ARG A 433 19.14 -7.41 -5.66
CA ARG A 433 19.26 -7.99 -7.01
C ARG A 433 19.27 -6.90 -8.09
N GLU A 434 18.41 -5.90 -7.97
CA GLU A 434 18.34 -4.79 -8.92
C GLU A 434 19.61 -3.93 -8.91
N LYS A 435 20.16 -3.65 -7.72
CA LYS A 435 21.48 -3.01 -7.57
C LYS A 435 22.58 -3.83 -8.25
N GLN A 436 22.60 -5.15 -8.05
CA GLN A 436 23.58 -6.02 -8.73
C GLN A 436 23.41 -6.02 -10.25
N LYS A 437 22.18 -6.02 -10.77
CA LYS A 437 21.90 -5.94 -12.22
C LYS A 437 22.42 -4.62 -12.80
N LEU A 438 22.16 -3.49 -12.14
CA LEU A 438 22.67 -2.18 -12.56
C LEU A 438 24.19 -2.10 -12.51
N LEU A 439 24.83 -2.70 -11.50
CA LEU A 439 26.29 -2.79 -11.42
C LEU A 439 26.90 -3.63 -12.55
N LYS A 440 26.24 -4.73 -12.96
CA LYS A 440 26.66 -5.52 -14.12
C LYS A 440 26.53 -4.72 -15.43
N MET A 441 25.43 -3.99 -15.62
CA MET A 441 25.21 -3.13 -16.79
C MET A 441 26.29 -2.04 -16.93
N ARG A 442 26.77 -1.48 -15.82
CA ARG A 442 27.87 -0.50 -15.81
C ARG A 442 29.23 -1.07 -16.22
N ARG A 443 29.43 -2.39 -16.15
CA ARG A 443 30.67 -3.06 -16.57
C ARG A 443 30.63 -3.48 -18.05
N CYS A 444 29.48 -3.36 -18.70
CA CYS A 444 29.27 -3.65 -20.12
C CYS A 444 29.22 -2.37 -20.98
N GLN A 445 29.45 -1.21 -20.39
CA GLN A 445 29.76 0.06 -21.05
C GLN A 445 31.24 0.36 -20.80
#